data_AF-A0A327L442-F1
#
_entry.id   AF-A0A327L442-F1
#
_cell.length_a   1.000
_cell.length_b   1.000
_cell.length_c   1.000
_cell.angle_alpha   90.00
_cell.angle_beta   90.00
_cell.angle_gamma   90.00
#
_symmetry.space_group_name_H-M   'P 1'
#
loop_
_entity.id
_entity.type
_entity.pdbx_description
1 polymer ?
#
loop_
_entity_poly.entity_id
_entity_poly.type
_entity_poly.pdbx_seq_one_letter_code
_entity_poly.pdbx_strand_id
1 'polypeptide(L)'
;MTGALQRAGCKIIHSSQPDRAPFIVAFETATGERMGIIAYAFLATRTLTKNRPPDECSFQIKYGSKDTYAEENSHELWQDPLGMFTTLLVGIDPERGYCISADPVIHSPTKFFIRLEFKDEHIALSADRGWYAWQRVKRATPLDAPRVETLVGCNKEHFLDLVRFERAARGLDPGNRLILAEGHVYSLPTSKVPRGTDGSPSLHLAESHPLVSQFALSSEEILDLIAGARRLKMAVRGWVAEEHLRSTLLKVPGITHCERLDEEGGPDLKISFCDGPLLTVECKNVARESDRHGLPKIDFQRTRAAKGNPCSRYYAPTDFDIVAACLHGVTSDWSFRYALPGRLPPHKSCVGRIASNLRVDKTWAADPIEMVRLIYAARGVSV
;
A
#
# COMPACT_ATOMS: atom_id res chain seq x y z
N MET A 1 2.86 25.63 -4.27
CA MET A 1 3.63 24.38 -4.19
C MET A 1 4.93 24.59 -3.40
N THR A 2 5.90 25.36 -3.90
CA THR A 2 7.17 25.63 -3.17
C THR A 2 6.97 26.14 -1.75
N GLY A 3 6.12 27.16 -1.56
CA GLY A 3 5.82 27.67 -0.21
C GLY A 3 5.11 26.66 0.71
N ALA A 4 4.41 25.67 0.16
CA ALA A 4 3.82 24.57 0.95
C ALA A 4 4.91 23.59 1.39
N LEU A 5 5.80 23.20 0.48
CA LEU A 5 6.96 22.35 0.79
C LEU A 5 7.89 23.00 1.82
N GLN A 6 8.16 24.31 1.70
CA GLN A 6 8.97 25.03 2.68
C GLN A 6 8.32 25.06 4.08
N ARG A 7 6.99 25.22 4.16
CA ARG A 7 6.27 25.15 5.44
C ARG A 7 6.30 23.75 6.06
N ALA A 8 6.33 22.70 5.23
CA ALA A 8 6.55 21.32 5.68
C ALA A 8 8.01 21.04 6.07
N GLY A 9 8.88 22.05 6.10
CA GLY A 9 10.28 21.91 6.49
C GLY A 9 11.22 21.51 5.36
N CYS A 10 10.75 21.47 4.11
CA CYS A 10 11.61 21.12 2.97
C CYS A 10 12.51 22.28 2.53
N LYS A 11 13.75 21.96 2.19
CA LYS A 11 14.69 22.85 1.52
C LYS A 11 14.54 22.71 0.01
N ILE A 12 14.16 23.79 -0.68
CA ILE A 12 14.08 23.78 -2.15
C ILE A 12 15.50 23.81 -2.74
N ILE A 13 15.82 22.80 -3.54
CA ILE A 13 17.10 22.68 -4.27
C ILE A 13 16.98 23.38 -5.62
N HIS A 14 15.86 23.15 -6.32
CA HIS A 14 15.58 23.72 -7.63
C HIS A 14 14.08 23.98 -7.79
N SER A 15 13.72 25.04 -8.50
CA SER A 15 12.36 25.30 -8.98
C SER A 15 12.45 25.90 -10.38
N SER A 16 11.62 25.41 -11.29
CA SER A 16 11.43 26.04 -12.60
C SER A 16 10.82 27.44 -12.44
N GLN A 17 11.00 28.26 -13.47
CA GLN A 17 10.38 29.58 -13.55
C GLN A 17 8.85 29.46 -13.63
N PRO A 18 8.08 30.43 -13.08
CA PRO A 18 6.61 30.38 -13.08
C PRO A 18 5.95 30.37 -14.46
N ASP A 19 6.66 30.79 -15.49
CA ASP A 19 6.20 30.87 -16.89
C ASP A 19 6.51 29.61 -17.72
N ARG A 20 7.14 28.59 -17.10
CA ARG A 20 7.52 27.35 -17.77
C ARG A 20 6.77 26.16 -17.18
N ALA A 21 5.95 25.54 -18.01
CA ALA A 21 5.25 24.29 -17.70
C ALA A 21 5.88 23.07 -18.41
N PRO A 22 5.80 21.87 -17.82
CA PRO A 22 5.33 21.59 -16.46
C PRO A 22 6.30 22.16 -15.40
N PHE A 23 5.81 22.38 -14.18
CA PHE A 23 6.65 22.90 -13.11
C PHE A 23 7.57 21.80 -12.59
N ILE A 24 8.87 22.10 -12.50
CA ILE A 24 9.87 21.15 -12.00
C ILE A 24 10.37 21.68 -10.67
N VAL A 25 10.23 20.90 -9.60
CA VAL A 25 10.77 21.26 -8.28
C VAL A 25 11.56 20.09 -7.74
N ALA A 26 12.83 20.32 -7.37
CA ALA A 26 13.64 19.40 -6.61
C ALA A 26 13.80 19.96 -5.20
N PHE A 27 13.63 19.13 -4.18
CA PHE A 27 13.70 19.54 -2.79
C PHE A 27 14.26 18.44 -1.91
N GLU A 28 14.76 18.83 -0.75
CA GLU A 28 15.19 17.97 0.33
C GLU A 28 14.18 18.11 1.47
N THR A 29 13.66 17.02 2.02
CA THR A 29 12.74 17.05 3.15
C THR A 29 13.47 17.42 4.44
N ALA A 30 12.73 17.66 5.52
CA ALA A 30 13.33 17.92 6.84
C ALA A 30 14.19 16.74 7.35
N THR A 31 13.96 15.52 6.85
CA THR A 31 14.72 14.31 7.20
C THR A 31 15.93 14.07 6.29
N GLY A 32 16.16 14.92 5.28
CA GLY A 32 17.27 14.77 4.33
C GLY A 32 16.93 14.01 3.04
N GLU A 33 15.69 13.50 2.89
CA GLU A 33 15.25 12.80 1.68
C GLU A 33 15.20 13.76 0.49
N ARG A 34 15.83 13.41 -0.63
CA ARG A 34 15.74 14.20 -1.86
C ARG A 34 14.63 13.69 -2.77
N MET A 35 13.73 14.58 -3.14
CA MET A 35 12.58 14.28 -4.01
C MET A 35 12.50 15.27 -5.16
N GLY A 36 11.99 14.80 -6.30
CA GLY A 36 11.62 15.62 -7.44
C GLY A 36 10.11 15.57 -7.69
N ILE A 37 9.53 16.69 -8.13
CA ILE A 37 8.18 16.73 -8.70
C ILE A 37 8.21 17.33 -10.10
N ILE A 38 7.39 16.74 -10.98
CA ILE A 38 6.99 17.35 -12.26
C ILE A 38 5.48 17.58 -12.18
N ALA A 39 5.08 18.83 -11.97
CA ALA A 39 3.70 19.20 -11.72
C ALA A 39 3.05 19.86 -12.95
N TYR A 40 2.04 19.18 -13.46
CA TYR A 40 1.06 19.72 -14.40
C TYR A 40 -0.03 20.42 -13.59
N ALA A 41 0.21 21.69 -13.24
CA ALA A 41 -0.68 22.45 -12.37
C ALA A 41 -1.55 23.45 -13.15
N PHE A 42 -2.84 23.49 -12.82
CA PHE A 42 -3.84 24.35 -13.45
C PHE A 42 -4.66 25.07 -12.38
N LEU A 43 -5.11 26.29 -12.65
CA LEU A 43 -5.96 27.01 -11.70
C LEU A 43 -7.35 26.37 -11.62
N ALA A 44 -7.75 26.02 -10.39
CA ALA A 44 -9.11 25.66 -10.07
C ALA A 44 -9.99 26.92 -10.05
N THR A 45 -11.13 26.87 -10.74
CA THR A 45 -12.05 27.99 -10.88
C THR A 45 -13.50 27.55 -10.71
N ARG A 46 -14.32 28.45 -10.20
CA ARG A 46 -15.77 28.31 -10.16
C ARG A 46 -16.37 29.18 -11.26
N THR A 47 -16.94 28.55 -12.28
CA THR A 47 -17.60 29.27 -13.37
C THR A 47 -19.11 29.09 -13.26
N LEU A 48 -19.81 30.11 -12.79
CA LEU A 48 -21.28 30.12 -12.76
C LEU A 48 -21.80 30.22 -14.20
N THR A 49 -22.39 29.15 -14.72
CA THR A 49 -23.05 29.13 -16.05
C THR A 49 -24.45 28.57 -15.90
N LYS A 50 -25.40 29.01 -16.74
CA LYS A 50 -26.83 28.61 -16.67
C LYS A 50 -27.07 27.10 -16.68
N ASN A 51 -26.15 26.31 -17.25
CA ASN A 51 -26.32 24.87 -17.48
C ASN A 51 -25.45 24.00 -16.56
N ARG A 52 -24.80 24.59 -15.54
CA ARG A 52 -23.96 23.85 -14.58
C ARG A 52 -24.54 23.90 -13.18
N PRO A 53 -24.41 22.83 -12.39
CA PRO A 53 -24.75 22.86 -10.98
C PRO A 53 -24.00 24.01 -10.28
N PRO A 54 -24.66 24.74 -9.37
CA PRO A 54 -24.07 25.92 -8.72
C PRO A 54 -22.88 25.59 -7.83
N ASP A 55 -22.77 24.34 -7.37
CA ASP A 55 -21.74 23.77 -6.51
C ASP A 55 -20.57 23.13 -7.29
N GLU A 56 -20.54 23.26 -8.62
CA GLU A 56 -19.50 22.69 -9.47
C GLU A 56 -18.27 23.61 -9.58
N CYS A 57 -17.12 23.07 -9.22
CA CYS A 57 -15.80 23.63 -9.48
C CYS A 57 -15.07 22.82 -10.55
N SER A 58 -14.10 23.43 -11.23
CA SER A 58 -13.29 22.71 -12.22
C SER A 58 -11.92 23.34 -12.42
N PHE A 59 -10.97 22.56 -12.93
CA PHE A 59 -9.78 23.09 -13.57
C PHE A 59 -9.71 22.63 -15.02
N GLN A 60 -9.23 23.51 -15.89
CA GLN A 60 -9.08 23.21 -17.31
C GLN A 60 -7.63 22.80 -17.58
N ILE A 61 -7.44 21.61 -18.15
CA ILE A 61 -6.13 21.07 -18.52
C ILE A 61 -5.76 21.70 -19.87
N LYS A 62 -4.89 22.71 -19.86
CA LYS A 62 -4.41 23.41 -21.07
C LYS A 62 -3.07 24.11 -20.85
N TYR A 63 -2.20 24.10 -21.86
CA TYR A 63 -1.02 24.96 -21.94
C TYR A 63 -0.98 25.65 -23.29
N GLY A 64 -1.11 26.98 -23.36
CA GLY A 64 -1.15 27.71 -24.63
C GLY A 64 -2.57 27.93 -25.19
N SER A 65 -2.68 28.33 -26.46
CA SER A 65 -3.95 28.66 -27.12
C SER A 65 -4.54 27.44 -27.84
N LYS A 66 -5.82 27.54 -28.23
CA LYS A 66 -6.53 26.46 -28.93
C LYS A 66 -5.90 26.18 -30.29
N ASP A 67 -5.37 27.21 -30.94
CA ASP A 67 -4.75 27.11 -32.26
C ASP A 67 -3.45 26.29 -32.22
N THR A 68 -2.75 26.29 -31.08
CA THR A 68 -1.55 25.46 -30.86
C THR A 68 -1.84 23.95 -30.90
N TYR A 69 -3.09 23.53 -30.68
CA TYR A 69 -3.50 22.12 -30.65
C TYR A 69 -4.63 21.83 -31.65
N ALA A 70 -4.72 22.61 -32.73
CA ALA A 70 -5.76 22.43 -33.74
C ALA A 70 -5.63 21.09 -34.50
N GLU A 71 -4.40 20.59 -34.68
CA GLU A 71 -4.11 19.38 -35.46
C GLU A 71 -3.89 18.14 -34.58
N GLU A 72 -3.08 18.26 -33.52
CA GLU A 72 -2.81 17.17 -32.57
C GLU A 72 -3.02 17.66 -31.13
N ASN A 73 -4.12 17.22 -30.51
CA ASN A 73 -4.52 17.64 -29.17
C ASN A 73 -4.37 16.49 -28.16
N SER A 74 -3.36 15.65 -28.36
CA SER A 74 -3.00 14.53 -27.46
C SER A 74 -1.64 14.85 -26.85
N HIS A 75 -1.52 14.75 -25.54
CA HIS A 75 -0.29 15.07 -24.82
C HIS A 75 0.04 13.97 -23.82
N GLU A 76 1.21 13.37 -23.96
CA GLU A 76 1.72 12.41 -22.99
C GLU A 76 2.26 13.16 -21.77
N LEU A 77 1.64 12.91 -20.62
CA LEU A 77 2.18 13.41 -19.35
C LEU A 77 3.47 12.65 -19.07
N TRP A 78 4.55 13.39 -18.82
CA TRP A 78 5.84 12.79 -18.53
C TRP A 78 5.75 11.87 -17.31
N GLN A 79 6.34 10.68 -17.41
CA GLN A 79 6.39 9.69 -16.33
C GLN A 79 7.85 9.31 -16.13
N ASP A 80 8.36 9.40 -14.90
CA ASP A 80 9.77 9.07 -14.65
C ASP A 80 10.01 7.56 -14.73
N PRO A 81 10.76 7.02 -15.71
CA PRO A 81 11.04 5.59 -15.73
C PRO A 81 11.89 5.10 -14.54
N LEU A 82 12.63 6.00 -13.87
CA LEU A 82 13.57 5.68 -12.79
C LEU A 82 13.02 5.97 -11.38
N GLY A 83 11.89 6.66 -11.28
CA GLY A 83 11.19 6.91 -10.00
C GLY A 83 11.85 7.95 -9.08
N MET A 84 12.71 8.82 -9.62
CA MET A 84 13.30 9.98 -8.92
C MET A 84 12.33 11.17 -8.81
N PHE A 85 11.49 11.35 -9.83
CA PHE A 85 10.48 12.40 -9.89
C PHE A 85 9.06 11.82 -9.83
N THR A 86 8.21 12.52 -9.10
CA THR A 86 6.79 12.25 -9.02
C THR A 86 6.04 13.18 -9.96
N THR A 87 5.31 12.61 -10.91
CA THR A 87 4.42 13.39 -11.78
C THR A 87 3.14 13.71 -11.03
N LEU A 88 2.73 14.98 -11.04
CA LEU A 88 1.47 15.43 -10.45
C LEU A 88 0.59 16.02 -11.55
N LEU A 89 -0.70 15.69 -11.55
CA LEU A 89 -1.72 16.36 -12.35
C LEU A 89 -2.72 17.03 -11.42
N VAL A 90 -2.62 18.35 -11.26
CA VAL A 90 -3.29 19.05 -10.16
C VAL A 90 -4.06 20.29 -10.58
N GLY A 91 -5.25 20.45 -10.01
CA GLY A 91 -5.96 21.72 -9.91
C GLY A 91 -5.61 22.43 -8.61
N ILE A 92 -5.12 23.66 -8.66
CA ILE A 92 -4.70 24.41 -7.49
C ILE A 92 -5.46 25.72 -7.35
N ASP A 93 -5.67 26.13 -6.11
CA ASP A 93 -6.09 27.48 -5.75
C ASP A 93 -5.09 28.01 -4.71
N PRO A 94 -4.08 28.79 -5.15
CA PRO A 94 -3.04 29.28 -4.26
C PRO A 94 -3.56 30.20 -3.15
N GLU A 95 -4.64 30.95 -3.42
CA GLU A 95 -5.21 31.91 -2.47
C GLU A 95 -5.97 31.19 -1.36
N ARG A 96 -6.85 30.25 -1.73
CA ARG A 96 -7.59 29.43 -0.76
C ARG A 96 -6.75 28.30 -0.18
N GLY A 97 -5.61 27.99 -0.80
CA GLY A 97 -4.63 27.05 -0.29
C GLY A 97 -5.06 25.59 -0.37
N TYR A 98 -5.76 25.18 -1.43
CA TYR A 98 -6.09 23.78 -1.69
C TYR A 98 -5.54 23.29 -3.04
N CYS A 99 -5.46 21.97 -3.15
CA CYS A 99 -5.00 21.25 -4.32
C CYS A 99 -5.89 20.03 -4.53
N ILE A 100 -6.33 19.79 -5.77
CA ILE A 100 -7.06 18.60 -6.20
C ILE A 100 -6.17 17.83 -7.18
N SER A 101 -5.80 16.60 -6.83
CA SER A 101 -4.99 15.71 -7.63
C SER A 101 -5.83 14.71 -8.39
N ALA A 102 -5.51 14.57 -9.67
CA ALA A 102 -6.02 13.57 -10.58
C ALA A 102 -4.90 12.57 -10.92
N ASP A 103 -5.27 11.36 -11.33
CA ASP A 103 -4.28 10.31 -11.61
C ASP A 103 -3.50 10.65 -12.90
N PRO A 104 -2.19 10.96 -12.82
CA PRO A 104 -1.41 11.34 -13.98
C PRO A 104 -1.18 10.18 -14.97
N VAL A 105 -1.36 8.92 -14.55
CA VAL A 105 -1.23 7.74 -15.41
C VAL A 105 -2.50 7.54 -16.24
N ILE A 106 -3.68 7.65 -15.61
CA ILE A 106 -4.97 7.53 -16.32
C ILE A 106 -5.19 8.69 -17.30
N HIS A 107 -4.60 9.86 -17.02
CA HIS A 107 -4.60 11.01 -17.90
C HIS A 107 -3.37 11.05 -18.83
N SER A 108 -2.70 9.93 -19.12
CA SER A 108 -1.64 9.89 -20.12
C SER A 108 -1.95 8.83 -21.19
N PRO A 109 -2.18 9.24 -22.47
CA PRO A 109 -2.21 10.62 -22.95
C PRO A 109 -3.47 11.38 -22.49
N THR A 110 -3.33 12.69 -22.26
CA THR A 110 -4.46 13.61 -22.01
C THR A 110 -4.79 14.41 -23.26
N LYS A 111 -6.01 14.94 -23.34
CA LYS A 111 -6.37 15.96 -24.33
C LYS A 111 -6.33 17.34 -23.69
N PHE A 112 -5.68 18.33 -24.30
CA PHE A 112 -5.81 19.70 -23.81
C PHE A 112 -7.19 20.27 -24.12
N PHE A 113 -7.57 21.28 -23.34
CA PHE A 113 -8.89 21.93 -23.32
C PHE A 113 -10.03 21.10 -22.72
N ILE A 114 -9.74 19.96 -22.09
CA ILE A 114 -10.71 19.24 -21.26
C ILE A 114 -10.80 19.85 -19.86
N ARG A 115 -11.96 19.66 -19.20
CA ARG A 115 -12.17 20.08 -17.81
C ARG A 115 -12.29 18.87 -16.91
N LEU A 116 -11.69 19.00 -15.74
CA LEU A 116 -11.92 18.08 -14.63
C LEU A 116 -12.80 18.78 -13.60
N GLU A 117 -13.95 18.18 -13.33
CA GLU A 117 -15.03 18.75 -12.53
C GLU A 117 -15.09 18.07 -11.16
N PHE A 118 -15.38 18.85 -10.12
CA PHE A 118 -15.53 18.41 -8.74
C PHE A 118 -16.50 19.36 -8.00
N LYS A 119 -16.82 19.06 -6.75
CA LYS A 119 -17.87 19.75 -5.99
C LYS A 119 -17.32 20.61 -4.86
N ASP A 120 -18.05 21.66 -4.50
CA ASP A 120 -17.74 22.52 -3.35
C ASP A 120 -17.61 21.70 -2.05
N GLU A 121 -18.41 20.64 -1.89
CA GLU A 121 -18.32 19.74 -0.73
C GLU A 121 -16.95 19.08 -0.61
N HIS A 122 -16.30 18.73 -1.73
CA HIS A 122 -14.98 18.11 -1.72
C HIS A 122 -13.91 19.12 -1.27
N ILE A 123 -14.04 20.38 -1.69
CA ILE A 123 -13.16 21.47 -1.23
C ILE A 123 -13.35 21.64 0.28
N ALA A 124 -14.59 21.71 0.75
CA ALA A 124 -14.91 21.89 2.17
C ALA A 124 -14.35 20.75 3.03
N LEU A 125 -14.55 19.49 2.62
CA LEU A 125 -14.00 18.32 3.32
C LEU A 125 -12.47 18.29 3.31
N SER A 126 -11.84 18.67 2.20
CA SER A 126 -10.38 18.75 2.10
C SER A 126 -9.81 19.86 2.97
N ALA A 127 -10.52 20.98 3.12
CA ALA A 127 -10.12 22.08 3.97
C ALA A 127 -10.26 21.73 5.46
N ASP A 128 -11.40 21.14 5.83
CA ASP A 128 -11.72 20.74 7.22
C ASP A 128 -10.80 19.61 7.72
N ARG A 129 -10.65 18.55 6.94
CA ARG A 129 -9.86 17.36 7.32
C ARG A 129 -8.40 17.46 6.93
N GLY A 130 -8.04 18.43 6.10
CA GLY A 130 -6.72 18.55 5.46
C GLY A 130 -6.50 17.62 4.27
N TRP A 131 -7.25 16.52 4.19
CA TRP A 131 -7.20 15.51 3.15
C TRP A 131 -8.57 14.87 2.92
N TYR A 132 -8.95 14.67 1.67
CA TYR A 132 -10.17 13.96 1.30
C TYR A 132 -10.01 13.26 -0.04
N ALA A 133 -10.34 11.98 -0.10
CA ALA A 133 -10.33 11.19 -1.33
C ALA A 133 -11.75 10.79 -1.71
N TRP A 134 -12.04 10.76 -3.02
CA TRP A 134 -13.35 10.34 -3.51
C TRP A 134 -13.25 9.80 -4.94
N GLN A 135 -14.32 9.12 -5.36
CA GLN A 135 -14.47 8.62 -6.71
C GLN A 135 -15.34 9.54 -7.56
N ARG A 136 -14.89 9.80 -8.78
CA ARG A 136 -15.62 10.51 -9.82
C ARG A 136 -15.98 9.55 -10.94
N VAL A 137 -17.25 9.55 -11.34
CA VAL A 137 -17.75 8.78 -12.49
C VAL A 137 -17.61 9.61 -13.77
N LYS A 138 -16.94 9.08 -14.79
CA LYS A 138 -16.82 9.70 -16.12
C LYS A 138 -18.11 9.43 -16.91
N ARG A 139 -18.72 10.49 -17.47
CA ARG A 139 -19.97 10.39 -18.25
C ARG A 139 -19.80 9.63 -19.58
N ALA A 140 -18.62 9.67 -20.16
CA ALA A 140 -18.27 8.96 -21.39
C ALA A 140 -16.84 8.44 -21.29
N THR A 141 -16.65 7.14 -21.49
CA THR A 141 -15.35 6.48 -21.52
C THR A 141 -15.35 5.45 -22.65
N PRO A 142 -14.23 5.31 -23.39
CA PRO A 142 -14.00 4.16 -24.27
C PRO A 142 -14.22 2.84 -23.51
N LEU A 143 -14.52 1.75 -24.22
CA LEU A 143 -14.84 0.45 -23.61
C LEU A 143 -13.76 -0.02 -22.61
N ASP A 144 -12.50 0.31 -22.89
CA ASP A 144 -11.32 -0.15 -22.15
C ASP A 144 -10.79 0.85 -21.10
N ALA A 145 -11.44 2.00 -20.94
CA ALA A 145 -11.03 3.00 -19.94
C ALA A 145 -11.86 2.87 -18.65
N PRO A 146 -11.24 3.04 -17.46
CA PRO A 146 -11.97 2.97 -16.21
C PRO A 146 -13.06 4.05 -16.14
N ARG A 147 -14.31 3.63 -15.93
CA ARG A 147 -15.47 4.52 -15.75
C ARG A 147 -15.38 5.41 -14.52
N VAL A 148 -14.55 5.01 -13.56
CA VAL A 148 -14.35 5.68 -12.28
C VAL A 148 -12.90 6.12 -12.17
N GLU A 149 -12.69 7.30 -11.61
CA GLU A 149 -11.37 7.84 -11.31
C GLU A 149 -11.34 8.30 -9.85
N THR A 150 -10.22 8.06 -9.17
CA THR A 150 -10.02 8.51 -7.80
C THR A 150 -9.31 9.86 -7.80
N LEU A 151 -9.95 10.84 -7.20
CA LEU A 151 -9.41 12.17 -6.97
C LEU A 151 -9.05 12.34 -5.49
N VAL A 152 -8.05 13.17 -5.24
CA VAL A 152 -7.58 13.49 -3.90
C VAL A 152 -7.51 14.99 -3.74
N GLY A 153 -8.23 15.53 -2.76
CA GLY A 153 -8.13 16.91 -2.34
C GLY A 153 -7.28 17.02 -1.08
N CYS A 154 -6.39 18.01 -1.06
CA CYS A 154 -5.60 18.33 0.13
C CYS A 154 -5.47 19.84 0.30
N ASN A 155 -5.26 20.29 1.54
CA ASN A 155 -4.86 21.66 1.78
C ASN A 155 -3.34 21.84 1.61
N LYS A 156 -2.88 23.08 1.69
CA LYS A 156 -1.46 23.43 1.53
C LYS A 156 -0.54 22.83 2.59
N GLU A 157 -1.06 22.43 3.75
CA GLU A 157 -0.26 21.79 4.79
C GLU A 157 0.02 20.33 4.39
N HIS A 158 -0.93 19.63 3.77
CA HIS A 158 -0.77 18.25 3.32
C HIS A 158 -0.20 18.11 1.89
N PHE A 159 0.46 19.14 1.36
CA PHE A 159 0.99 19.08 0.00
C PHE A 159 2.16 18.10 -0.15
N LEU A 160 3.04 17.98 0.86
CA LEU A 160 4.11 16.97 0.83
C LEU A 160 3.54 15.55 0.89
N ASP A 161 2.48 15.36 1.69
CA ASP A 161 1.74 14.10 1.79
C ASP A 161 1.14 13.71 0.44
N LEU A 162 0.62 14.68 -0.32
CA LEU A 162 0.15 14.46 -1.68
C LEU A 162 1.25 13.96 -2.61
N VAL A 163 2.46 14.53 -2.53
CA VAL A 163 3.60 14.08 -3.34
C VAL A 163 3.94 12.61 -3.02
N ARG A 164 4.00 12.25 -1.74
CA ARG A 164 4.28 10.88 -1.29
C ARG A 164 3.20 9.91 -1.74
N PHE A 165 1.94 10.32 -1.62
CA PHE A 165 0.80 9.57 -2.13
C PHE A 165 0.92 9.28 -3.62
N GLU A 166 1.16 10.29 -4.47
CA GLU A 166 1.23 10.08 -5.92
C GLU A 166 2.39 9.17 -6.32
N ARG A 167 3.53 9.27 -5.61
CA ARG A 167 4.66 8.35 -5.79
C ARG A 167 4.26 6.90 -5.49
N ALA A 168 3.54 6.67 -4.39
CA ALA A 168 3.10 5.34 -3.96
C ALA A 168 1.91 4.79 -4.78
N ALA A 169 1.05 5.67 -5.28
CA ALA A 169 -0.16 5.33 -6.02
C ALA A 169 0.10 5.02 -7.50
N ARG A 170 1.33 5.25 -7.99
CA ARG A 170 1.67 5.11 -9.40
C ARG A 170 1.36 3.70 -9.93
N GLY A 171 0.54 3.64 -10.97
CA GLY A 171 0.17 2.39 -11.64
C GLY A 171 -0.88 1.55 -10.90
N LEU A 172 -1.46 2.05 -9.81
CA LEU A 172 -2.62 1.43 -9.18
C LEU A 172 -3.90 1.71 -9.99
N ASP A 173 -4.83 0.75 -9.98
CA ASP A 173 -6.18 1.01 -10.47
C ASP A 173 -6.95 1.96 -9.52
N PRO A 174 -8.05 2.60 -9.99
CA PRO A 174 -8.80 3.56 -9.19
C PRO A 174 -9.24 3.06 -7.82
N GLY A 175 -9.62 1.78 -7.69
CA GLY A 175 -10.05 1.21 -6.41
C GLY A 175 -8.91 1.11 -5.41
N ASN A 176 -7.77 0.57 -5.86
CA ASN A 176 -6.56 0.50 -5.03
C ASN A 176 -5.97 1.86 -4.68
N ARG A 177 -6.08 2.82 -5.60
CA ARG A 177 -5.71 4.22 -5.35
C ARG A 177 -6.58 4.86 -4.27
N LEU A 178 -7.89 4.57 -4.24
CA LEU A 178 -8.80 5.06 -3.20
C LEU A 178 -8.46 4.48 -1.84
N ILE A 179 -8.29 3.15 -1.75
CA ILE A 179 -7.91 2.48 -0.50
C ILE A 179 -6.59 3.05 0.04
N LEU A 180 -5.61 3.26 -0.85
CA LEU A 180 -4.35 3.90 -0.46
C LEU A 180 -4.61 5.31 0.07
N ALA A 181 -5.39 6.13 -0.63
CA ALA A 181 -5.66 7.51 -0.23
C ALA A 181 -6.43 7.62 1.11
N GLU A 182 -7.35 6.70 1.39
CA GLU A 182 -8.09 6.64 2.65
C GLU A 182 -7.22 6.13 3.81
N GLY A 183 -6.34 5.15 3.55
CA GLY A 183 -5.39 4.63 4.53
C GLY A 183 -4.20 5.56 4.80
N HIS A 184 -3.82 6.41 3.84
CA HIS A 184 -2.65 7.30 3.93
C HIS A 184 -2.79 8.35 5.04
N VAL A 185 -4.01 8.83 5.29
CA VAL A 185 -4.31 9.85 6.32
C VAL A 185 -3.88 9.40 7.73
N TYR A 186 -3.93 8.10 8.00
CA TYR A 186 -3.63 7.54 9.32
C TYR A 186 -2.19 7.05 9.48
N SER A 187 -1.39 7.04 8.40
CA SER A 187 -0.07 6.37 8.38
C SER A 187 1.10 7.30 8.06
N LEU A 188 0.86 8.56 7.71
CA LEU A 188 1.92 9.53 7.46
C LEU A 188 2.28 10.34 8.72
N PRO A 189 3.57 10.68 8.93
CA PRO A 189 3.93 11.81 9.75
C PRO A 189 3.35 13.05 9.06
N THR A 190 2.23 13.54 9.57
CA THR A 190 1.57 14.74 9.01
C THR A 190 2.59 15.86 8.90
N SER A 191 2.50 16.70 7.87
CA SER A 191 3.33 17.91 7.71
C SER A 191 3.21 18.93 8.88
N LYS A 192 2.43 18.62 9.93
CA LYS A 192 2.55 19.26 11.24
C LYS A 192 3.85 18.82 11.90
N VAL A 193 4.85 19.70 11.84
CA VAL A 193 5.92 19.72 12.84
C VAL A 193 5.24 19.68 14.23
N PRO A 194 5.56 18.73 15.12
CA PRO A 194 5.11 18.79 16.50
C PRO A 194 5.50 20.18 17.03
N ARG A 195 4.54 20.97 17.52
CA ARG A 195 4.85 22.18 18.30
C ARG A 195 5.45 21.71 19.63
N GLY A 196 6.72 21.34 19.57
CA GLY A 196 7.60 21.21 20.71
C GLY A 196 8.01 22.61 21.12
N THR A 197 7.59 22.95 22.33
CA THR A 197 8.02 24.05 23.17
C THR A 197 9.48 24.48 22.97
N ASP A 198 9.68 25.79 23.10
CA ASP A 198 10.95 26.48 23.19
C ASP A 198 12.08 25.68 23.84
N GLY A 199 13.25 25.71 23.17
CA GLY A 199 14.55 25.61 23.83
C GLY A 199 14.86 24.30 24.55
N SER A 200 15.11 23.22 23.82
CA SER A 200 16.16 22.27 24.20
C SER A 200 16.54 21.34 23.04
N PRO A 201 17.84 21.16 22.71
CA PRO A 201 18.27 20.18 21.73
C PRO A 201 18.27 18.80 22.37
N SER A 202 17.12 18.14 22.49
CA SER A 202 17.05 16.76 23.00
C SER A 202 15.73 16.08 22.63
N LEU A 203 15.73 15.32 21.54
CA LEU A 203 15.01 14.04 21.42
C LEU A 203 15.73 13.15 20.39
N HIS A 204 17.05 13.02 20.54
CA HIS A 204 17.67 11.72 20.31
C HIS A 204 17.24 10.85 21.49
N LEU A 205 16.28 9.94 21.31
CA LEU A 205 16.17 8.62 21.98
C LEU A 205 14.78 8.00 21.67
N ALA A 206 14.61 7.51 20.45
CA ALA A 206 14.54 6.06 20.33
C ALA A 206 15.90 5.71 19.76
N GLU A 207 16.66 4.82 20.41
CA GLU A 207 17.99 4.40 19.97
C GLU A 207 17.98 4.23 18.44
N SER A 208 18.92 4.88 17.72
CA SER A 208 19.04 4.69 16.28
C SER A 208 19.16 3.19 16.02
N HIS A 209 18.05 2.59 15.55
CA HIS A 209 17.93 1.15 15.37
C HIS A 209 19.16 0.67 14.58
N PRO A 210 19.81 -0.45 14.92
CA PRO A 210 21.05 -0.86 14.28
C PRO A 210 20.99 -0.85 12.75
N LEU A 211 19.83 -1.17 12.17
CA LEU A 211 19.58 -1.09 10.71
C LEU A 211 19.63 0.34 10.15
N VAL A 212 19.19 1.36 10.89
CA VAL A 212 19.29 2.78 10.48
C VAL A 212 20.76 3.17 10.34
N SER A 213 21.59 2.77 11.32
CA SER A 213 23.04 2.98 11.27
C SER A 213 23.70 2.15 10.16
N GLN A 214 23.38 0.86 10.07
CA GLN A 214 23.97 -0.08 9.11
C GLN A 214 23.65 0.27 7.66
N PHE A 215 22.40 0.66 7.37
CA PHE A 215 21.99 1.03 6.02
C PHE A 215 22.28 2.48 5.68
N ALA A 216 22.68 3.29 6.67
CA ALA A 216 22.85 4.74 6.52
C ALA A 216 21.60 5.41 5.92
N LEU A 217 20.43 4.92 6.33
CA LEU A 217 19.09 5.40 5.93
C LEU A 217 18.27 5.64 7.19
N SER A 218 17.45 6.69 7.18
CA SER A 218 16.44 6.91 8.22
C SER A 218 15.42 5.76 8.27
N SER A 219 14.73 5.64 9.41
CA SER A 219 13.65 4.65 9.56
C SER A 219 12.59 4.80 8.47
N GLU A 220 12.26 6.04 8.10
CA GLU A 220 11.30 6.37 7.06
C GLU A 220 11.79 5.92 5.67
N GLU A 221 13.04 6.21 5.31
CA GLU A 221 13.62 5.80 4.02
C GLU A 221 13.66 4.27 3.88
N ILE A 222 13.93 3.55 4.98
CA ILE A 222 13.88 2.08 5.00
C ILE A 222 12.45 1.59 4.72
N LEU A 223 11.45 2.20 5.38
CA LEU A 223 10.03 1.84 5.18
C LEU A 223 9.56 2.17 3.75
N ASP A 224 9.98 3.28 3.18
CA ASP A 224 9.65 3.67 1.81
C ASP A 224 10.32 2.74 0.79
N LEU A 225 11.57 2.33 1.04
CA LEU A 225 12.26 1.33 0.22
C LEU A 225 11.50 -0.01 0.24
N ILE A 226 11.05 -0.45 1.43
CA ILE A 226 10.18 -1.62 1.57
C ILE A 226 8.88 -1.43 0.78
N ALA A 227 8.23 -0.26 0.89
CA ALA A 227 6.96 0.02 0.23
C ALA A 227 7.08 0.04 -1.30
N GLY A 228 8.17 0.58 -1.85
CA GLY A 228 8.44 0.70 -3.28
C GLY A 228 8.96 -0.58 -3.94
N ALA A 229 9.62 -1.47 -3.20
CA ALA A 229 10.19 -2.70 -3.74
C ALA A 229 9.23 -3.90 -3.59
N ARG A 230 8.55 -4.31 -4.68
CA ARG A 230 7.54 -5.40 -4.66
C ARG A 230 7.99 -6.68 -3.94
N ARG A 231 9.21 -7.16 -4.21
CA ARG A 231 9.73 -8.39 -3.58
C ARG A 231 9.99 -8.22 -2.09
N LEU A 232 10.55 -7.09 -1.69
CA LEU A 232 10.82 -6.78 -0.29
C LEU A 232 9.52 -6.59 0.49
N LYS A 233 8.55 -5.88 -0.09
CA LYS A 233 7.20 -5.76 0.45
C LYS A 233 6.53 -7.11 0.67
N MET A 234 6.65 -8.04 -0.27
CA MET A 234 6.10 -9.39 -0.12
C MET A 234 6.80 -10.18 0.98
N ALA A 235 8.11 -10.08 1.11
CA ALA A 235 8.87 -10.72 2.19
C ALA A 235 8.48 -10.16 3.56
N VAL A 236 8.46 -8.82 3.71
CA VAL A 236 8.04 -8.15 4.94
C VAL A 236 6.60 -8.51 5.32
N ARG A 237 5.68 -8.58 4.36
CA ARG A 237 4.30 -9.04 4.63
C ARG A 237 4.23 -10.47 5.15
N GLY A 238 5.11 -11.35 4.69
CA GLY A 238 5.25 -12.72 5.23
C GLY A 238 5.63 -12.66 6.71
N TRP A 239 6.75 -11.99 7.02
CA TRP A 239 7.26 -11.88 8.38
C TRP A 239 6.31 -11.16 9.35
N VAL A 240 5.59 -10.14 8.88
CA VAL A 240 4.58 -9.45 9.68
C VAL A 240 3.43 -10.41 10.02
N ALA A 241 2.99 -11.26 9.08
CA ALA A 241 1.97 -12.26 9.36
C ALA A 241 2.43 -13.32 10.37
N GLU A 242 3.69 -13.77 10.28
CA GLU A 242 4.31 -14.67 11.26
C GLU A 242 4.34 -14.05 12.66
N GLU A 243 4.71 -12.77 12.78
CA GLU A 243 4.77 -12.09 14.07
C GLU A 243 3.38 -11.89 14.67
N HIS A 244 2.38 -11.54 13.85
CA HIS A 244 0.99 -11.49 14.30
C HIS A 244 0.44 -12.87 14.69
N LEU A 245 0.84 -13.94 13.99
CA LEU A 245 0.48 -15.31 14.35
C LEU A 245 1.10 -15.67 15.71
N ARG A 246 2.39 -15.42 15.91
CA ARG A 246 3.10 -15.64 17.19
C ARG A 246 2.42 -14.89 18.33
N SER A 247 2.14 -13.60 18.15
CA SER A 247 1.44 -12.79 19.16
C SER A 247 0.03 -13.30 19.45
N THR A 248 -0.66 -13.85 18.45
CA THR A 248 -1.98 -14.44 18.61
C THR A 248 -1.92 -15.75 19.40
N LEU A 249 -0.99 -16.66 19.04
CA LEU A 249 -0.81 -17.95 19.70
C LEU A 249 -0.38 -17.79 21.16
N LEU A 250 0.47 -16.81 21.48
CA LEU A 250 0.85 -16.51 22.87
C LEU A 250 -0.33 -16.08 23.77
N LYS A 251 -1.43 -15.60 23.18
CA LYS A 251 -2.64 -15.23 23.91
C LYS A 251 -3.62 -16.39 24.07
N VAL A 252 -3.38 -17.51 23.40
CA VAL A 252 -4.25 -18.69 23.46
C VAL A 252 -4.02 -19.40 24.80
N PRO A 253 -5.07 -19.57 25.63
CA PRO A 253 -4.93 -20.29 26.90
C PRO A 253 -4.40 -21.71 26.68
N GLY A 254 -3.38 -22.08 27.45
CA GLY A 254 -2.71 -23.38 27.36
C GLY A 254 -1.50 -23.42 26.42
N ILE A 255 -1.26 -22.41 25.57
CA ILE A 255 0.05 -22.31 24.89
C ILE A 255 1.10 -21.90 25.93
N THR A 256 2.08 -22.78 26.15
CA THR A 256 3.15 -22.64 27.15
C THR A 256 4.46 -22.20 26.52
N HIS A 257 4.64 -22.46 25.22
CA HIS A 257 5.80 -22.04 24.45
C HIS A 257 5.38 -21.62 23.04
N CYS A 258 5.97 -20.55 22.52
CA CYS A 258 5.81 -20.11 21.14
C CYS A 258 7.02 -19.29 20.68
N GLU A 259 7.79 -19.82 19.74
CA GLU A 259 9.00 -19.20 19.19
C GLU A 259 8.96 -19.15 17.65
N ARG A 260 9.66 -18.17 17.07
CA ARG A 260 9.94 -18.14 15.63
C ARG A 260 11.15 -18.99 15.32
N LEU A 261 11.08 -19.69 14.19
CA LEU A 261 12.20 -20.42 13.63
C LEU A 261 12.76 -19.59 12.46
N ASP A 262 14.08 -19.54 12.35
CA ASP A 262 14.80 -18.86 11.25
C ASP A 262 15.72 -19.87 10.55
N GLU A 263 15.12 -20.98 10.12
CA GLU A 263 15.79 -22.07 9.40
C GLU A 263 15.39 -22.03 7.93
N GLU A 264 16.38 -22.08 7.02
CA GLU A 264 16.11 -22.01 5.58
C GLU A 264 15.24 -23.19 5.12
N GLY A 265 14.00 -22.89 4.74
CA GLY A 265 13.04 -23.88 4.25
C GLY A 265 12.40 -24.75 5.34
N GLY A 266 12.60 -24.40 6.60
CA GLY A 266 11.89 -24.97 7.75
C GLY A 266 10.53 -24.28 7.99
N PRO A 267 9.75 -24.78 8.97
CA PRO A 267 8.51 -24.15 9.42
C PRO A 267 8.75 -22.79 10.06
N ASP A 268 7.74 -21.92 10.09
CA ASP A 268 7.89 -20.54 10.58
C ASP A 268 7.88 -20.42 12.12
N LEU A 269 7.06 -21.22 12.81
CA LEU A 269 6.92 -21.20 14.27
C LEU A 269 7.04 -22.58 14.90
N LYS A 270 7.37 -22.58 16.19
CA LYS A 270 7.30 -23.75 17.06
C LYS A 270 6.46 -23.43 18.29
N ILE A 271 5.57 -24.32 18.68
CA ILE A 271 4.69 -24.15 19.83
C ILE A 271 4.66 -25.37 20.75
N SER A 272 4.35 -25.16 22.03
CA SER A 272 3.91 -26.22 22.95
C SER A 272 2.60 -25.82 23.61
N PHE A 273 1.71 -26.80 23.76
CA PHE A 273 0.45 -26.67 24.48
C PHE A 273 0.49 -27.54 25.74
N CYS A 274 0.20 -26.93 26.89
CA CYS A 274 0.24 -27.49 28.24
C CYS A 274 1.49 -28.33 28.51
N ASP A 275 2.67 -27.79 28.18
CA ASP A 275 3.98 -28.46 28.30
C ASP A 275 4.08 -29.81 27.56
N GLY A 276 3.20 -30.05 26.59
CA GLY A 276 3.23 -31.21 25.71
C GLY A 276 4.35 -31.11 24.65
N PRO A 277 4.43 -32.11 23.74
CA PRO A 277 5.46 -32.13 22.71
C PRO A 277 5.41 -30.91 21.79
N LEU A 278 6.58 -30.44 21.39
CA LEU A 278 6.68 -29.30 20.46
C LEU A 278 6.04 -29.66 19.11
N LEU A 279 5.28 -28.71 18.58
CA LEU A 279 4.64 -28.74 17.28
C LEU A 279 5.18 -27.61 16.42
N THR A 280 5.22 -27.84 15.12
CA THR A 280 5.68 -26.86 14.12
C THR A 280 4.51 -26.28 13.33
N VAL A 281 4.55 -24.97 13.05
CA VAL A 281 3.48 -24.25 12.38
C VAL A 281 4.03 -23.46 11.19
N GLU A 282 3.44 -23.68 10.02
CA GLU A 282 3.69 -22.89 8.81
C GLU A 282 2.66 -21.77 8.69
N CYS A 283 3.10 -20.53 8.49
CA CYS A 283 2.26 -19.37 8.23
C CYS A 283 2.21 -19.04 6.73
N LYS A 284 1.01 -18.82 6.19
CA LYS A 284 0.84 -18.31 4.83
C LYS A 284 -0.19 -17.21 4.76
N ASN A 285 0.15 -16.16 4.03
CA ASN A 285 -0.80 -15.13 3.64
C ASN A 285 -1.75 -15.64 2.56
N VAL A 286 -3.04 -15.37 2.72
CA VAL A 286 -3.99 -15.55 1.62
C VAL A 286 -3.75 -14.49 0.53
N ALA A 287 -4.04 -14.87 -0.71
CA ALA A 287 -4.13 -13.93 -1.82
C ALA A 287 -5.22 -12.89 -1.54
N ARG A 288 -4.97 -11.66 -2.01
CA ARG A 288 -5.90 -10.53 -1.84
C ARG A 288 -7.23 -10.75 -2.55
N GLU A 289 -7.20 -11.44 -3.68
CA GLU A 289 -8.40 -11.79 -4.44
C GLU A 289 -8.89 -13.17 -4.02
N SER A 290 -10.15 -13.25 -3.61
CA SER A 290 -10.85 -14.51 -3.43
C SER A 290 -11.00 -15.27 -4.75
N ASP A 291 -11.39 -16.54 -4.67
CA ASP A 291 -11.76 -17.31 -5.85
C ASP A 291 -13.15 -16.89 -6.38
N ARG A 292 -13.58 -17.51 -7.49
CA ARG A 292 -14.88 -17.25 -8.11
C ARG A 292 -16.10 -17.52 -7.20
N HIS A 293 -15.89 -18.22 -6.09
CA HIS A 293 -16.91 -18.54 -5.08
C HIS A 293 -16.79 -17.64 -3.84
N GLY A 294 -15.92 -16.62 -3.87
CA GLY A 294 -15.70 -15.69 -2.76
C GLY A 294 -14.79 -16.24 -1.66
N LEU A 295 -14.16 -17.41 -1.85
CA LEU A 295 -13.31 -18.03 -0.82
C LEU A 295 -11.85 -17.54 -0.91
N PRO A 296 -11.18 -17.28 0.23
CA PRO A 296 -9.77 -16.93 0.24
C PRO A 296 -8.90 -18.07 -0.34
N LYS A 297 -7.82 -17.70 -1.04
CA LYS A 297 -6.89 -18.65 -1.67
C LYS A 297 -5.49 -18.50 -1.09
N ILE A 298 -4.72 -19.57 -1.07
CA ILE A 298 -3.30 -19.55 -0.70
C ILE A 298 -2.47 -20.11 -1.86
N ASP A 299 -1.43 -19.37 -2.27
CA ASP A 299 -0.34 -19.91 -3.09
C ASP A 299 0.58 -20.72 -2.17
N PHE A 300 0.41 -22.03 -2.17
CA PHE A 300 0.97 -22.97 -1.21
C PHE A 300 2.16 -23.74 -1.78
N GLN A 301 3.21 -23.00 -2.15
CA GLN A 301 4.43 -23.56 -2.70
C GLN A 301 5.65 -22.75 -2.25
N ARG A 302 6.82 -23.40 -2.24
CA ARG A 302 8.11 -22.79 -1.96
C ARG A 302 8.52 -21.89 -3.14
N THR A 303 9.34 -20.88 -2.86
CA THR A 303 9.82 -19.92 -3.87
C THR A 303 10.72 -20.57 -4.92
N ARG A 304 11.43 -21.65 -4.56
CA ARG A 304 12.38 -22.38 -5.41
C ARG A 304 12.18 -23.89 -5.31
N ALA A 305 12.57 -24.60 -6.37
CA ALA A 305 12.70 -26.04 -6.39
C ALA A 305 14.19 -26.42 -6.33
N ALA A 306 14.50 -27.56 -5.73
CA ALA A 306 15.81 -28.18 -5.82
C ALA A 306 16.15 -28.53 -7.29
N LYS A 307 17.43 -28.38 -7.64
CA LYS A 307 17.92 -28.69 -8.98
C LYS A 307 17.64 -30.16 -9.32
N GLY A 308 16.98 -30.40 -10.46
CA GLY A 308 16.61 -31.75 -10.90
C GLY A 308 15.39 -32.35 -10.21
N ASN A 309 14.75 -31.65 -9.26
CA ASN A 309 13.53 -32.13 -8.60
C ASN A 309 12.46 -31.02 -8.53
N PRO A 310 11.66 -30.82 -9.59
CA PRO A 310 10.59 -29.81 -9.61
C PRO A 310 9.55 -29.98 -8.50
N CYS A 311 9.27 -31.22 -8.07
CA CYS A 311 8.27 -31.50 -7.04
C CYS A 311 8.68 -31.05 -5.64
N SER A 312 9.98 -30.80 -5.39
CA SER A 312 10.47 -30.22 -4.13
C SER A 312 9.98 -28.79 -3.87
N ARG A 313 9.41 -28.13 -4.88
CA ARG A 313 8.74 -26.84 -4.73
C ARG A 313 7.48 -26.94 -3.86
N TYR A 314 6.85 -28.10 -3.78
CA TYR A 314 5.59 -28.28 -3.07
C TYR A 314 5.82 -28.90 -1.70
N TYR A 315 5.04 -28.49 -0.71
CA TYR A 315 5.14 -29.01 0.65
C TYR A 315 4.66 -30.46 0.74
N ALA A 316 5.30 -31.24 1.60
CA ALA A 316 4.80 -32.55 2.01
C ALA A 316 3.93 -32.41 3.28
N PRO A 317 2.97 -33.32 3.52
CA PRO A 317 2.19 -33.34 4.77
C PRO A 317 3.00 -33.47 6.06
N THR A 318 4.27 -33.86 5.95
CA THR A 318 5.19 -34.05 7.08
C THR A 318 6.17 -32.90 7.25
N ASP A 319 6.11 -31.85 6.42
CA ASP A 319 7.04 -30.71 6.50
C ASP A 319 6.80 -29.85 7.77
N PHE A 320 5.59 -29.88 8.31
CA PHE A 320 5.16 -29.19 9.53
C PHE A 320 3.90 -29.87 10.10
N ASP A 321 3.51 -29.55 11.33
CA ASP A 321 2.36 -30.15 11.99
C ASP A 321 1.04 -29.42 11.70
N ILE A 322 1.08 -28.09 11.59
CA ILE A 322 -0.09 -27.22 11.40
C ILE A 322 0.21 -26.20 10.30
N VAL A 323 -0.77 -25.88 9.47
CA VAL A 323 -0.73 -24.67 8.63
C VAL A 323 -1.70 -23.62 9.17
N ALA A 324 -1.24 -22.37 9.21
CA ALA A 324 -2.01 -21.20 9.58
C ALA A 324 -2.14 -20.25 8.37
N ALA A 325 -3.38 -19.99 7.95
CA ALA A 325 -3.71 -19.06 6.89
C ALA A 325 -4.05 -17.69 7.46
N CYS A 326 -3.24 -16.67 7.18
CA CYS A 326 -3.50 -15.29 7.56
C CYS A 326 -4.53 -14.66 6.62
N LEU A 327 -5.67 -14.22 7.16
CA LEU A 327 -6.79 -13.66 6.41
C LEU A 327 -6.71 -12.15 6.16
N HIS A 328 -5.69 -11.47 6.70
CA HIS A 328 -5.56 -10.01 6.64
C HIS A 328 -5.67 -9.45 5.21
N GLY A 329 -5.18 -10.18 4.20
CA GLY A 329 -5.26 -9.76 2.80
C GLY A 329 -6.69 -9.58 2.25
N VAL A 330 -7.69 -10.24 2.86
CA VAL A 330 -9.11 -10.17 2.44
C VAL A 330 -10.02 -9.51 3.48
N THR A 331 -9.70 -9.61 4.77
CA THR A 331 -10.53 -9.03 5.85
C THR A 331 -10.01 -7.70 6.39
N SER A 332 -8.74 -7.36 6.15
CA SER A 332 -8.01 -6.30 6.86
C SER A 332 -7.79 -6.56 8.36
N ASP A 333 -8.19 -7.72 8.87
CA ASP A 333 -7.99 -8.14 10.26
C ASP A 333 -6.87 -9.18 10.35
N TRP A 334 -6.02 -9.08 11.38
CA TRP A 334 -5.00 -10.09 11.70
C TRP A 334 -5.62 -11.34 12.33
N SER A 335 -6.46 -12.03 11.55
CA SER A 335 -7.12 -13.28 11.92
C SER A 335 -6.56 -14.45 11.12
N PHE A 336 -6.65 -15.65 11.72
CA PHE A 336 -6.02 -16.85 11.19
C PHE A 336 -7.01 -18.02 11.12
N ARG A 337 -6.78 -18.93 10.17
CA ARG A 337 -7.47 -20.20 10.04
C ARG A 337 -6.47 -21.33 10.03
N TYR A 338 -6.80 -22.47 10.60
CA TYR A 338 -5.84 -23.56 10.85
C TYR A 338 -6.28 -24.87 10.17
N ALA A 339 -5.31 -25.63 9.65
CA ALA A 339 -5.58 -26.95 9.10
C ALA A 339 -4.41 -27.92 9.36
N LEU A 340 -4.75 -29.22 9.37
CA LEU A 340 -3.75 -30.30 9.38
C LEU A 340 -3.24 -30.54 7.96
N PRO A 341 -1.92 -30.56 7.71
CA PRO A 341 -1.36 -30.73 6.38
C PRO A 341 -1.79 -32.04 5.70
N GLY A 342 -1.95 -33.11 6.49
CA GLY A 342 -2.44 -34.41 6.01
C GLY A 342 -3.91 -34.43 5.56
N ARG A 343 -4.70 -33.38 5.84
CA ARG A 343 -6.09 -33.24 5.39
C ARG A 343 -6.24 -32.29 4.18
N LEU A 344 -5.14 -31.67 3.75
CA LEU A 344 -5.16 -30.78 2.59
C LEU A 344 -5.19 -31.58 1.28
N PRO A 345 -5.79 -31.02 0.20
CA PRO A 345 -5.84 -31.69 -1.08
C PRO A 345 -4.44 -32.05 -1.61
N PRO A 346 -4.25 -33.27 -2.16
CA PRO A 346 -2.97 -33.67 -2.72
C PRO A 346 -2.65 -32.94 -4.03
N HIS A 347 -1.37 -32.79 -4.34
CA HIS A 347 -0.90 -32.26 -5.60
C HIS A 347 -1.24 -33.22 -6.75
N LYS A 348 -1.72 -32.67 -7.88
CA LYS A 348 -2.21 -33.48 -9.02
C LYS A 348 -1.14 -34.37 -9.65
N SER A 349 0.11 -33.90 -9.67
CA SER A 349 1.22 -34.57 -10.38
C SER A 349 2.44 -34.91 -9.52
N CYS A 350 2.50 -34.45 -8.27
CA CYS A 350 3.63 -34.68 -7.38
C CYS A 350 3.17 -35.53 -6.21
N VAL A 351 3.38 -36.84 -6.31
CA VAL A 351 2.94 -37.82 -5.31
C VAL A 351 3.52 -37.47 -3.94
N GLY A 352 2.68 -37.54 -2.91
CA GLY A 352 3.05 -37.20 -1.53
C GLY A 352 3.22 -35.70 -1.25
N ARG A 353 2.84 -34.82 -2.19
CA ARG A 353 2.84 -33.37 -2.00
C ARG A 353 1.44 -32.80 -1.86
N ILE A 354 1.35 -31.64 -1.23
CA ILE A 354 0.12 -30.85 -1.05
C ILE A 354 -0.11 -29.99 -2.31
N ALA A 355 -1.37 -29.77 -2.66
CA ALA A 355 -1.74 -28.89 -3.76
C ALA A 355 -1.21 -27.46 -3.54
N SER A 356 -0.71 -26.85 -4.62
CA SER A 356 -0.15 -25.50 -4.60
C SER A 356 -1.18 -24.37 -4.55
N ASN A 357 -2.46 -24.69 -4.77
CA ASN A 357 -3.54 -23.71 -4.70
C ASN A 357 -4.59 -24.22 -3.72
N LEU A 358 -4.54 -23.70 -2.50
CA LEU A 358 -5.47 -24.09 -1.44
C LEU A 358 -6.60 -23.08 -1.32
N ARG A 359 -7.79 -23.57 -0.97
CA ARG A 359 -8.93 -22.74 -0.58
C ARG A 359 -9.06 -22.78 0.93
N VAL A 360 -9.28 -21.62 1.54
CA VAL A 360 -9.63 -21.51 2.95
C VAL A 360 -11.14 -21.54 3.05
N ASP A 361 -11.69 -22.72 3.32
CA ASP A 361 -13.12 -22.96 3.45
C ASP A 361 -13.51 -23.36 4.88
N LYS A 362 -14.70 -23.91 5.06
CA LYS A 362 -15.24 -24.31 6.37
C LYS A 362 -14.47 -25.47 7.02
N THR A 363 -13.60 -26.16 6.28
CA THR A 363 -12.77 -27.25 6.83
C THR A 363 -11.58 -26.74 7.64
N TRP A 364 -11.26 -25.45 7.53
CA TRP A 364 -10.22 -24.82 8.35
C TRP A 364 -10.79 -24.34 9.69
N ALA A 365 -10.15 -24.76 10.78
CA ALA A 365 -10.53 -24.40 12.14
C ALA A 365 -10.29 -22.91 12.42
N ALA A 366 -11.12 -22.34 13.28
CA ALA A 366 -10.91 -20.98 13.80
C ALA A 366 -9.96 -20.98 15.01
N ASP A 367 -9.98 -22.05 15.80
CA ASP A 367 -9.17 -22.21 17.01
C ASP A 367 -7.97 -23.13 16.74
N PRO A 368 -6.72 -22.69 16.99
CA PRO A 368 -5.55 -23.53 16.84
C PRO A 368 -5.55 -24.74 17.78
N ILE A 369 -6.21 -24.66 18.95
CA ILE A 369 -6.26 -25.76 19.93
C ILE A 369 -6.94 -27.00 19.34
N GLU A 370 -7.92 -26.81 18.46
CA GLU A 370 -8.59 -27.93 17.77
C GLU A 370 -7.57 -28.78 17.00
N MET A 371 -6.61 -28.14 16.32
CA MET A 371 -5.56 -28.84 15.56
C MET A 371 -4.56 -29.51 16.49
N VAL A 372 -4.14 -28.81 17.55
CA VAL A 372 -3.20 -29.34 18.56
C VAL A 372 -3.75 -30.60 19.21
N ARG A 373 -5.01 -30.59 19.67
CA ARG A 373 -5.66 -31.75 20.29
C ARG A 373 -5.73 -32.95 19.35
N LEU A 374 -6.02 -32.73 18.08
CA LEU A 374 -6.04 -33.80 17.08
C LEU A 374 -4.65 -34.43 16.90
N ILE A 375 -3.60 -33.61 16.86
CA ILE A 375 -2.22 -34.10 16.73
C ILE A 375 -1.78 -34.86 17.98
N TYR A 376 -2.03 -34.30 19.16
CA TYR A 376 -1.69 -34.93 20.43
C TYR A 376 -2.43 -36.26 20.62
N ALA A 377 -3.72 -36.32 20.33
CA ALA A 377 -4.48 -37.56 20.36
C ALA A 377 -3.90 -38.61 19.40
N ALA A 378 -3.52 -38.21 18.17
CA ALA A 378 -2.88 -39.10 17.21
C ALA A 378 -1.49 -39.59 17.67
N ARG A 379 -0.79 -38.80 18.50
CA ARG A 379 0.51 -39.14 19.11
C ARG A 379 0.39 -39.86 20.46
N GLY A 380 -0.83 -40.13 20.95
CA GLY A 380 -1.06 -40.76 22.25
C GLY A 380 -0.72 -39.86 23.45
N VAL A 381 -0.71 -38.54 23.27
CA VAL A 381 -0.44 -37.56 24.33
C VAL A 381 -1.77 -37.13 24.93
N SER A 382 -1.94 -37.33 26.25
CA SER A 382 -3.10 -36.85 27.00
C SER A 382 -2.80 -35.47 27.57
N VAL A 383 -3.68 -34.50 27.27
CA VAL A 383 -3.53 -33.09 27.66
C VAL A 383 -4.83 -32.52 28.18
#